data_AF-A0AA88IW61-F1
#
_entry.id   AF-A0AA88IW61-F1
#
_cell.length_a   1.000
_cell.length_b   1.000
_cell.length_c   1.000
_cell.angle_alpha   90.00
_cell.angle_beta   90.00
_cell.angle_gamma   90.00
#
_symmetry.space_group_name_H-M   'P 1'
#
loop_
_entity.id
_entity.type
_entity.pdbx_description
1 polymer ?
#
loop_
_entity_poly.entity_id
_entity_poly.type
_entity_poly.pdbx_seq_one_letter_code
_entity_poly.pdbx_strand_id
1 'polypeptide(L)'
;MEKEFILIQISLHEARTAYYSSLIEENKNNPRFLFSTVARLTKSHSSVETSIPSTLCSNDFMTFFTNKIVAIRNKIHQTLPTNTTELESSVSPQSLLDCSVPIDLAELTSTIMASKPTTCLLDPIPVRLLKDALSYTFLLDIINLSLQTGCTKGL
;
A
#
# COMPACT_ATOMS: atom_id res chain seq x y z
N MET A 1 -35.83 30.14 0.12
CA MET A 1 -35.23 29.07 0.95
C MET A 1 -34.10 28.34 0.22
N GLU A 2 -34.34 27.56 -0.83
CA GLU A 2 -33.28 26.75 -1.48
C GLU A 2 -32.19 27.59 -2.19
N LYS A 3 -32.58 28.65 -2.92
CA LYS A 3 -31.63 29.60 -3.55
C LYS A 3 -30.75 30.33 -2.53
N GLU A 4 -31.28 30.62 -1.36
CA GLU A 4 -30.59 31.34 -0.29
C GLU A 4 -29.55 30.44 0.40
N PHE A 5 -29.87 29.15 0.58
CA PHE A 5 -28.93 28.15 1.06
C PHE A 5 -27.75 27.97 0.10
N ILE A 6 -27.99 27.92 -1.22
CA ILE A 6 -26.93 27.82 -2.23
C ILE A 6 -26.01 29.05 -2.19
N LEU A 7 -26.58 30.26 -2.08
CA LEU A 7 -25.79 31.48 -1.96
C LEU A 7 -24.90 31.48 -0.72
N ILE A 8 -25.41 31.02 0.43
CA ILE A 8 -24.61 30.88 1.66
C ILE A 8 -23.43 29.92 1.45
N GLN A 9 -23.65 28.78 0.79
CA GLN A 9 -22.58 27.82 0.50
C GLN A 9 -21.49 28.41 -0.41
N ILE A 10 -21.89 29.16 -1.44
CA ILE A 10 -20.96 29.83 -2.36
C ILE A 10 -20.14 30.88 -1.59
N SER A 11 -20.79 31.77 -0.85
CA SER A 11 -20.09 32.80 -0.07
C SER A 11 -19.17 32.20 0.99
N LEU A 12 -19.56 31.09 1.62
CA LEU A 12 -18.71 30.36 2.56
C LEU A 12 -17.48 29.78 1.86
N HIS A 13 -17.66 29.18 0.67
CA HIS A 13 -16.56 28.65 -0.12
C HIS A 13 -15.57 29.77 -0.53
N GLU A 14 -16.08 30.88 -1.06
CA GLU A 14 -15.27 32.04 -1.45
C GLU A 14 -14.50 32.63 -0.27
N ALA A 15 -15.16 32.83 0.88
CA ALA A 15 -14.53 33.34 2.08
C ALA A 15 -13.41 32.42 2.58
N ARG A 16 -13.62 31.09 2.53
CA ARG A 16 -12.59 30.10 2.89
C ARG A 16 -11.41 30.14 1.93
N THR A 17 -11.66 30.18 0.63
CA THR A 17 -10.60 30.25 -0.39
C THR A 17 -9.77 31.52 -0.21
N ALA A 18 -10.41 32.68 -0.03
CA ALA A 18 -9.71 33.95 0.21
C ALA A 18 -8.84 33.88 1.48
N TYR A 19 -9.40 33.36 2.58
CA TYR A 19 -8.67 33.20 3.85
C TYR A 19 -7.40 32.34 3.69
N TYR A 20 -7.51 31.15 3.09
CA TYR A 20 -6.35 30.25 2.97
C TYR A 20 -5.33 30.74 1.95
N SER A 21 -5.75 31.42 0.87
CA SER A 21 -4.83 32.07 -0.07
C SER A 21 -3.97 33.12 0.62
N SER A 22 -4.57 34.02 1.41
CA SER A 22 -3.83 35.02 2.19
C SER A 22 -2.91 34.37 3.23
N LEU A 23 -3.42 33.37 3.96
CA LEU A 23 -2.65 32.67 4.97
C LEU A 23 -1.40 31.97 4.40
N ILE A 24 -1.50 31.43 3.18
CA ILE A 24 -0.37 30.80 2.47
C ILE A 24 0.64 31.87 2.02
N GLU A 25 0.19 32.97 1.42
CA GLU A 25 1.10 34.04 0.98
C GLU A 25 1.87 34.69 2.13
N GLU A 26 1.19 34.96 3.25
CA GLU A 26 1.81 35.50 4.47
C GLU A 26 2.88 34.58 5.06
N ASN A 27 2.71 33.26 4.89
CA ASN A 27 3.57 32.24 5.48
C ASN A 27 4.41 31.46 4.44
N LYS A 28 4.55 31.97 3.21
CA LYS A 28 5.15 31.23 2.09
C LYS A 28 6.59 30.76 2.31
N ASN A 29 7.33 31.46 3.18
CA ASN A 29 8.71 31.15 3.54
C ASN A 29 8.82 30.29 4.82
N ASN A 30 7.70 29.81 5.38
CA ASN A 30 7.66 28.98 6.57
C ASN A 30 7.10 27.58 6.21
N PRO A 31 7.95 26.67 5.69
CA PRO A 31 7.49 25.36 5.22
C PRO A 31 6.78 24.56 6.32
N ARG A 32 7.23 24.65 7.58
CA ARG A 32 6.58 23.96 8.71
C ARG A 32 5.14 24.42 8.91
N PHE A 33 4.88 25.72 8.78
CA PHE A 33 3.53 26.28 8.87
C PHE A 33 2.66 25.93 7.66
N LEU A 34 3.24 25.94 6.46
CA LEU A 34 2.52 25.52 5.25
C LEU A 34 2.09 24.06 5.35
N PHE A 35 3.00 23.16 5.71
CA PHE A 35 2.70 21.74 5.87
C PHE A 35 1.65 21.48 6.96
N SER A 36 1.72 22.19 8.10
CA SER A 36 0.70 22.04 9.15
C SER A 36 -0.67 22.58 8.72
N THR A 37 -0.70 23.66 7.94
CA THR A 37 -1.93 24.23 7.37
C THR A 37 -2.55 23.27 6.36
N VAL A 38 -1.75 22.69 5.45
CA VAL A 38 -2.18 21.66 4.51
C VAL A 38 -2.72 20.45 5.25
N ALA A 39 -2.01 19.93 6.25
CA ALA A 39 -2.44 18.76 7.03
C ALA A 39 -3.78 18.99 7.77
N ARG A 40 -4.02 20.21 8.27
CA ARG A 40 -5.29 20.60 8.89
C ARG A 40 -6.43 20.73 7.87
N LEU A 41 -6.12 21.28 6.70
CA LEU A 41 -7.07 21.45 5.59
C LEU A 41 -7.51 20.12 4.98
N THR A 42 -6.54 19.23 4.73
CA THR A 42 -6.80 17.93 4.11
C THR A 42 -7.46 16.97 5.09
N LYS A 43 -7.48 17.31 6.40
CA LYS A 43 -7.59 16.34 7.49
C LYS A 43 -6.62 15.21 7.19
N SER A 44 -5.42 15.22 7.77
CA SER A 44 -4.75 13.95 7.96
C SER A 44 -5.68 13.07 8.79
N HIS A 45 -6.53 12.31 8.11
CA HIS A 45 -7.13 11.09 8.57
C HIS A 45 -5.97 10.11 8.77
N SER A 46 -5.03 10.42 9.69
CA SER A 46 -4.05 9.46 10.18
C SER A 46 -4.69 8.47 11.15
N SER A 47 -6.02 8.47 11.23
CA SER A 47 -6.84 7.40 11.77
C SER A 47 -8.06 7.28 10.87
N VAL A 48 -7.82 6.91 9.62
CA VAL A 48 -8.74 6.03 8.93
C VAL A 48 -7.91 4.77 8.78
N GLU A 49 -8.08 3.83 9.71
CA GLU A 49 -8.18 2.45 9.25
C GLU A 49 -9.03 2.54 8.00
N THR A 50 -8.42 2.35 6.84
CA THR A 50 -9.20 2.11 5.64
C THR A 50 -9.73 0.72 5.89
N SER A 51 -10.73 0.62 6.78
CA SER A 51 -11.36 -0.63 7.11
C SER A 51 -11.95 -1.06 5.80
N ILE A 52 -11.29 -2.03 5.17
CA ILE A 52 -11.85 -2.72 4.03
C ILE A 52 -13.28 -3.06 4.47
N PRO A 53 -14.32 -2.60 3.74
CA PRO A 53 -15.68 -2.87 4.13
C PRO A 53 -15.79 -4.34 4.47
N SER A 54 -16.38 -4.71 5.60
CA SER A 54 -16.46 -6.11 6.05
C SER A 54 -17.12 -7.03 5.02
N THR A 55 -17.83 -6.44 4.06
CA THR A 55 -18.44 -7.09 2.90
C THR A 55 -17.46 -7.44 1.78
N LEU A 56 -16.24 -6.88 1.77
CA LEU A 56 -15.24 -7.10 0.75
C LEU A 56 -14.16 -8.03 1.32
N CYS A 57 -14.14 -9.27 0.84
CA CYS A 57 -13.14 -10.24 1.24
C CYS A 57 -12.03 -10.39 0.18
N SER A 58 -10.95 -11.08 0.54
CA SER A 58 -9.85 -11.38 -0.38
C SER A 58 -10.32 -12.11 -1.65
N ASN A 59 -11.40 -12.90 -1.55
CA ASN A 59 -11.96 -13.59 -2.71
C ASN A 59 -12.64 -12.62 -3.68
N ASP A 60 -13.26 -11.54 -3.21
CA ASP A 60 -13.89 -10.54 -4.07
C ASP A 60 -12.83 -9.76 -4.85
N PHE A 61 -11.74 -9.40 -4.18
CA PHE A 61 -10.56 -8.79 -4.81
C PHE A 61 -9.99 -9.72 -5.87
N MET A 62 -9.72 -10.97 -5.51
CA MET A 62 -9.16 -11.96 -6.44
C MET A 62 -10.07 -12.16 -7.66
N THR A 63 -11.37 -12.33 -7.43
CA THR A 63 -12.37 -12.54 -8.48
C THR A 63 -12.44 -11.35 -9.42
N PHE A 64 -12.43 -10.12 -8.89
CA PHE A 64 -12.43 -8.91 -9.70
C PHE A 64 -11.24 -8.86 -10.66
N PHE A 65 -10.03 -9.09 -10.17
CA PHE A 65 -8.82 -9.01 -11.01
C PHE A 65 -8.75 -10.16 -12.02
N THR A 66 -9.08 -11.40 -11.61
CA THR A 66 -9.15 -12.54 -12.52
C THR A 66 -10.16 -12.28 -13.65
N ASN A 67 -11.37 -11.83 -13.33
CA ASN A 67 -12.39 -11.52 -14.32
C ASN A 67 -11.96 -10.38 -15.24
N LYS A 68 -11.30 -9.36 -14.71
CA LYS A 68 -10.78 -8.24 -15.51
C LYS A 68 -9.70 -8.68 -16.48
N ILE A 69 -8.79 -9.57 -16.05
CA ILE A 69 -7.77 -10.17 -16.92
C ILE A 69 -8.43 -10.95 -18.05
N VAL A 70 -9.40 -11.82 -17.73
CA VAL A 70 -10.15 -12.60 -18.73
C VAL A 70 -10.88 -11.68 -19.71
N ALA A 71 -11.56 -10.66 -19.22
CA ALA A 71 -12.29 -9.71 -20.05
C ALA A 71 -11.37 -8.93 -21.01
N ILE A 72 -10.19 -8.52 -20.54
CA ILE A 72 -9.18 -7.84 -21.36
C ILE A 72 -8.64 -8.79 -22.43
N ARG A 73 -8.24 -10.02 -22.06
CA ARG A 73 -7.76 -11.04 -23.02
C ARG A 73 -8.81 -11.29 -24.10
N ASN A 74 -10.06 -11.52 -23.70
CA ASN A 74 -11.16 -11.75 -24.65
C ASN A 74 -11.36 -10.57 -25.61
N LYS A 75 -11.32 -9.33 -25.10
CA LYS A 75 -11.41 -8.14 -25.95
C LYS A 75 -10.26 -8.05 -26.95
N ILE A 76 -9.03 -8.34 -26.51
CA ILE A 76 -7.85 -8.35 -27.39
C ILE A 76 -8.03 -9.41 -28.49
N HIS A 77 -8.40 -10.64 -28.13
CA HIS A 77 -8.63 -11.72 -29.10
C HIS A 77 -9.76 -11.40 -30.10
N GLN A 78 -10.82 -10.72 -29.65
CA GLN A 78 -11.92 -10.29 -30.55
C GLN A 78 -11.50 -9.18 -31.52
N THR A 79 -10.51 -8.36 -31.16
CA THR A 79 -10.02 -7.25 -31.99
C THR A 79 -8.89 -7.63 -32.95
N LEU A 80 -8.28 -8.81 -32.79
CA LEU A 80 -7.15 -9.25 -33.60
C LEU A 80 -7.65 -10.09 -34.79
N PRO A 81 -7.23 -9.81 -36.04
CA PRO A 81 -7.61 -10.64 -37.19
C PRO A 81 -7.09 -12.07 -37.00
N THR A 82 -7.93 -13.04 -37.36
CA THR A 82 -7.84 -14.52 -37.14
C THR A 82 -6.54 -15.20 -37.62
N ASN A 83 -5.56 -14.47 -38.15
CA ASN A 83 -4.34 -15.00 -38.77
C ASN A 83 -3.07 -14.80 -37.94
N THR A 84 -3.19 -14.59 -36.62
CA THR A 84 -2.02 -14.58 -35.73
C THR A 84 -2.02 -15.87 -34.94
N THR A 85 -1.14 -16.77 -35.35
CA THR A 85 -0.86 -18.04 -34.69
C THR A 85 -0.71 -17.81 -33.19
N GLU A 86 -1.53 -18.48 -32.39
CA GLU A 86 -1.54 -18.42 -30.94
C GLU A 86 -0.14 -18.71 -30.40
N LEU A 87 0.59 -17.65 -30.03
CA LEU A 87 1.71 -17.80 -29.12
C LEU A 87 1.10 -17.84 -27.71
N GLU A 88 0.43 -18.94 -27.41
CA GLU A 88 0.20 -19.41 -26.04
C GLU A 88 1.59 -19.67 -25.45
N SER A 89 2.28 -18.59 -25.07
CA SER A 89 3.36 -18.68 -24.10
C SER A 89 2.68 -19.03 -22.79
N SER A 90 2.44 -20.33 -22.62
CA SER A 90 2.31 -20.96 -21.30
C SER A 90 3.64 -20.69 -20.61
N VAL A 91 3.79 -19.48 -20.07
CA VAL A 91 4.70 -19.23 -18.96
C VAL A 91 4.08 -20.02 -17.82
N SER A 92 4.44 -21.31 -17.76
CA SER A 92 4.40 -22.07 -16.52
C SER A 92 4.97 -21.15 -15.44
N PRO A 93 4.38 -21.06 -14.24
CA PRO A 93 4.97 -20.32 -13.15
C PRO A 93 6.25 -21.03 -12.68
N GLN A 94 7.28 -21.01 -13.52
CA GLN A 94 8.64 -21.38 -13.17
C GLN A 94 9.25 -20.20 -12.47
N SER A 95 8.82 -20.00 -11.23
CA SER A 95 9.65 -19.33 -10.25
C SER A 95 9.33 -19.89 -8.87
N LEU A 96 9.35 -21.23 -8.74
CA LEU A 96 9.81 -21.76 -7.47
C LEU A 96 11.24 -21.24 -7.34
N LEU A 97 11.57 -20.60 -6.23
CA LEU A 97 12.95 -20.20 -5.94
C LEU A 97 13.77 -21.48 -5.93
N ASP A 98 14.41 -21.80 -7.07
CA ASP A 98 15.15 -23.07 -7.28
C ASP A 98 16.41 -23.16 -6.40
N CYS A 99 16.64 -22.14 -5.58
CA CYS A 99 17.72 -22.02 -4.63
C CYS A 99 17.21 -21.31 -3.35
N SER A 100 16.62 -22.04 -2.42
CA SER A 100 16.52 -21.55 -1.04
C SER A 100 17.40 -22.39 -0.14
N VAL A 101 18.68 -22.01 -0.12
CA VAL A 101 19.57 -22.38 0.99
C VAL A 101 18.98 -21.75 2.26
N PRO A 102 18.75 -22.53 3.33
CA PRO A 102 18.30 -21.99 4.59
C PRO A 102 19.27 -20.93 5.11
N ILE A 103 18.72 -19.81 5.55
CA ILE A 103 19.47 -18.74 6.22
C ILE A 103 19.85 -19.26 7.62
N ASP A 104 21.04 -18.94 8.08
CA ASP A 104 21.45 -19.22 9.46
C ASP A 104 21.17 -18.05 10.42
N LEU A 105 21.25 -18.32 11.73
CA LEU A 105 20.94 -17.32 12.74
C LEU A 105 21.89 -16.11 12.68
N ALA A 106 23.16 -16.31 12.31
CA ALA A 106 24.16 -15.26 12.27
C ALA A 106 23.92 -14.31 11.10
N GLU A 107 23.61 -14.85 9.92
CA GLU A 107 23.23 -14.11 8.73
C GLU A 107 21.95 -13.30 8.97
N LEU A 108 20.92 -13.91 9.57
CA LEU A 108 19.69 -13.21 9.93
C LEU A 108 19.95 -12.06 10.91
N THR A 109 20.72 -12.32 11.97
CA THR A 109 21.07 -11.32 12.98
C THR A 109 21.82 -10.15 12.37
N SER A 110 22.83 -10.44 11.54
CA SER A 110 23.62 -9.42 10.84
C SER A 110 22.73 -8.53 9.96
N THR A 111 21.82 -9.15 9.20
CA THR A 111 20.88 -8.46 8.31
C THR A 111 19.92 -7.56 9.09
N ILE A 112 19.32 -8.07 10.17
CA ILE A 112 18.44 -7.29 11.04
C ILE A 112 19.22 -6.10 11.63
N MET A 113 20.42 -6.33 12.16
CA MET A 113 21.20 -5.27 12.80
C MET A 113 21.64 -4.17 11.83
N ALA A 114 22.01 -4.53 10.59
CA ALA A 114 22.39 -3.59 9.54
C ALA A 114 21.23 -2.72 9.02
N SER A 115 19.98 -3.17 9.19
CA SER A 115 18.79 -2.43 8.73
C SER A 115 18.58 -1.11 9.49
N LYS A 116 17.95 -0.12 8.85
CA LYS A 116 17.55 1.11 9.54
C LYS A 116 16.39 0.80 10.51
N PRO A 117 16.33 1.43 11.69
CA PRO A 117 15.30 1.13 12.67
C PRO A 117 13.96 1.82 12.32
N THR A 118 13.42 1.55 11.13
CA THR A 118 12.14 2.09 10.67
C THR A 118 10.99 1.23 11.15
N THR A 119 9.88 1.85 11.54
CA THR A 119 8.64 1.14 11.86
C THR A 119 7.46 1.85 11.22
N CYS A 120 6.44 1.10 10.82
CA CYS A 120 5.17 1.61 10.33
C CYS A 120 4.03 1.31 11.32
N LEU A 121 2.91 2.02 11.18
CA LEU A 121 1.74 1.85 12.07
C LEU A 121 1.13 0.45 12.03
N LEU A 122 1.39 -0.31 10.96
CA LEU A 122 0.87 -1.67 10.77
C LEU A 122 1.86 -2.75 11.23
N ASP A 123 3.06 -2.36 11.70
CA ASP A 123 4.02 -3.35 12.18
C ASP A 123 3.49 -3.98 13.46
N PRO A 124 3.49 -5.32 13.57
CA PRO A 124 3.06 -6.00 14.79
C PRO A 124 4.03 -5.75 15.96
N ILE A 125 5.30 -5.42 15.67
CA ILE A 125 6.34 -5.16 16.66
C ILE A 125 7.23 -4.00 16.18
N PRO A 126 7.39 -2.92 16.99
CA PRO A 126 8.33 -1.86 16.68
C PRO A 126 9.76 -2.37 16.56
N VAL A 127 10.45 -1.98 15.49
CA VAL A 127 11.76 -2.54 15.14
C VAL A 127 12.87 -2.30 16.19
N ARG A 128 12.74 -1.28 17.04
CA ARG A 128 13.65 -1.09 18.19
C ARG A 128 13.55 -2.24 19.18
N LEU A 129 12.33 -2.64 19.53
CA LEU A 129 12.09 -3.78 20.43
C LEU A 129 12.54 -5.09 19.79
N LEU A 130 12.34 -5.22 18.47
CA LEU A 130 12.85 -6.36 17.73
C LEU A 130 14.37 -6.50 17.87
N LYS A 131 15.12 -5.39 17.75
CA LYS A 131 16.59 -5.41 17.86
C LYS A 131 17.11 -5.62 19.28
N ASP A 132 16.43 -5.07 20.27
CA ASP A 132 16.97 -4.96 21.62
C ASP A 132 16.58 -6.13 22.54
N ALA A 133 15.44 -6.79 22.29
CA ALA A 133 14.80 -7.66 23.28
C ALA A 133 14.43 -9.07 22.79
N LEU A 134 14.46 -9.34 21.47
CA LEU A 134 13.93 -10.59 20.93
C LEU A 134 15.03 -11.56 20.49
N SER A 135 14.84 -12.84 20.82
CA SER A 135 15.58 -13.93 20.20
C SER A 135 15.10 -14.09 18.75
N TYR A 136 16.02 -14.09 17.78
CA TYR A 136 15.68 -14.22 16.37
C TYR A 136 15.38 -15.66 15.92
N THR A 137 15.42 -16.63 16.85
CA THR A 137 15.18 -18.05 16.55
C THR A 137 13.80 -18.30 15.94
N PHE A 138 12.74 -17.69 16.48
CA PHE A 138 11.40 -17.84 15.91
C PHE A 138 11.26 -17.19 14.52
N LEU A 139 11.95 -16.07 14.28
CA LEU A 139 11.97 -15.41 12.97
C LEU A 139 12.73 -16.24 11.94
N LEU A 140 13.81 -16.88 12.36
CA LEU A 140 14.60 -17.77 11.53
C LEU A 140 13.73 -18.92 11.00
N ASP A 141 12.96 -19.56 11.88
CA ASP A 141 12.05 -20.65 11.50
C ASP A 141 10.97 -20.18 10.52
N ILE A 142 10.36 -19.00 10.78
CA ILE A 142 9.33 -18.42 9.90
C ILE A 142 9.91 -18.11 8.52
N ILE A 143 11.08 -17.47 8.46
CA ILE A 143 11.72 -17.06 7.21
C ILE A 143 12.13 -18.29 6.41
N ASN A 144 12.81 -19.26 7.03
CA ASN A 144 13.25 -20.47 6.36
C ASN A 144 12.07 -21.32 5.87
N LEU A 145 10.99 -21.42 6.65
CA LEU A 145 9.77 -22.10 6.21
C LEU A 145 9.12 -21.38 5.02
N SER A 146 9.10 -20.04 5.04
CA SER A 146 8.54 -19.24 3.94
C SER A 146 9.35 -19.38 2.65
N LEU A 147 10.68 -19.38 2.77
CA LEU A 147 11.62 -19.60 1.67
C LEU A 147 11.46 -21.01 1.08
N GLN A 148 11.35 -22.03 1.94
CA GLN A 148 11.19 -23.43 1.52
C GLN A 148 9.84 -23.70 0.85
N THR A 149 8.77 -23.06 1.33
CA THR A 149 7.41 -23.31 0.83
C THR A 149 6.99 -22.37 -0.29
N GLY A 150 7.79 -21.34 -0.60
CA GLY A 150 7.44 -20.29 -1.56
C GLY A 150 6.19 -19.50 -1.15
N CYS A 151 5.74 -19.62 0.10
CA CYS A 151 4.52 -19.02 0.62
C CYS A 151 4.87 -17.90 1.59
N THR A 152 4.79 -16.64 1.16
CA THR A 152 4.59 -15.56 2.11
C THR A 152 3.12 -15.61 2.56
N LYS A 153 2.85 -16.17 3.74
CA LYS A 153 1.54 -15.94 4.39
C LYS A 153 1.46 -14.45 4.67
N GLY A 154 0.61 -13.74 3.92
CA GLY A 154 0.32 -12.34 4.17
C GLY A 154 -0.12 -12.15 5.62
N LEU A 155 0.68 -11.39 6.37
CA LEU A 155 0.27 -10.75 7.62
C LEU A 155 -0.35 -9.39 7.29
#